data_AF-A0A2H1JYF3-F1
#
_entry.id   AF-A0A2H1JYF3-F1
#
_cell.length_a   1.000
_cell.length_b   1.000
_cell.length_c   1.000
_cell.angle_alpha   90.00
_cell.angle_beta   90.00
_cell.angle_gamma   90.00
#
_symmetry.space_group_name_H-M   'P 1'
#
loop_
_entity.id
_entity.type
_entity.pdbx_description
1 polymer ?
#
loop_
_entity_poly.entity_id
_entity_poly.type
_entity_poly.pdbx_seq_one_letter_code
_entity_poly.pdbx_strand_id
1 'polypeptide(L)'
;MNNQTVYLLFAEQTSPFDPEDKIDPLVGILTDEAECLRVQKERPEYKISWEEREVEDAGEHTIEPGDTVYAYHYMATYRPTPDGGEAIELLSDAAVEDIYFQEENARKKLEVGDLQVVKVGELRLKGDFQIIEC
;
A
#
# COMPACT_ATOMS: atom_id res chain seq x y z
N MET A 1 -9.06 22.22 -1.97
CA MET A 1 -8.98 20.79 -2.27
C MET A 1 -9.02 20.11 -0.93
N ASN A 2 -10.10 19.39 -0.64
CA ASN A 2 -10.16 18.56 0.57
C ASN A 2 -9.48 17.26 0.20
N ASN A 3 -8.24 17.06 0.64
CA ASN A 3 -7.65 15.75 0.60
C ASN A 3 -8.43 14.88 1.58
N GLN A 4 -9.02 13.79 1.09
CA GLN A 4 -9.80 12.88 1.92
C GLN A 4 -8.87 11.83 2.50
N THR A 5 -9.03 11.55 3.79
CA THR A 5 -8.28 10.51 4.48
C THR A 5 -8.93 9.14 4.26
N VAL A 6 -8.09 8.15 3.96
CA VAL A 6 -8.41 6.72 3.95
C VAL A 6 -7.47 5.99 4.91
N TYR A 7 -7.83 4.76 5.24
CA TYR A 7 -7.10 3.90 6.15
C TYR A 7 -6.53 2.72 5.38
N LEU A 8 -5.21 2.63 5.32
CA LEU A 8 -4.51 1.50 4.72
C LEU A 8 -4.44 0.39 5.75
N LEU A 9 -4.94 -0.79 5.41
CA LEU A 9 -4.91 -1.97 6.27
C LEU A 9 -3.75 -2.86 5.89
N PHE A 10 -2.96 -3.26 6.88
CA PHE A 10 -1.87 -4.22 6.75
C PHE A 10 -2.13 -5.43 7.65
N ALA A 11 -1.62 -6.59 7.26
CA ALA A 11 -1.76 -7.81 8.05
C ALA A 11 -0.49 -8.65 7.98
N GLU A 12 0.14 -8.85 9.14
CA GLU A 12 1.39 -9.61 9.26
C GLU A 12 1.24 -11.02 8.69
N GLN A 13 2.11 -11.36 7.75
CA GLN A 13 2.13 -12.64 7.05
C GLN A 13 3.56 -13.19 6.98
N THR A 14 3.69 -14.50 6.85
CA THR A 14 4.99 -15.11 6.54
C THR A 14 5.37 -14.77 5.11
N SER A 15 6.63 -14.36 4.90
CA SER A 15 7.12 -14.07 3.55
C SER A 15 7.00 -15.31 2.66
N PRO A 16 6.55 -15.16 1.39
CA PRO A 16 6.53 -16.27 0.44
C PRO A 16 7.94 -16.71 0.01
N PHE A 17 8.95 -15.88 0.26
CA PHE A 17 10.34 -16.13 -0.12
C PHE A 17 11.18 -16.73 1.01
N ASP A 18 10.88 -16.38 2.25
CA ASP A 18 11.56 -16.88 3.44
C ASP A 18 10.56 -17.20 4.56
N PRO A 19 10.41 -18.48 4.94
CA PRO A 19 9.47 -18.88 5.99
C PRO A 19 9.86 -18.38 7.39
N GLU A 20 11.08 -17.92 7.60
CA GLU A 20 11.55 -17.33 8.86
C GLU A 20 11.26 -15.82 8.93
N ASP A 21 10.90 -15.18 7.82
CA ASP A 21 10.67 -13.75 7.72
C ASP A 21 9.18 -13.37 7.77
N LYS A 22 8.91 -12.16 8.28
CA LYS A 22 7.56 -11.59 8.43
C LYS A 22 7.45 -10.29 7.66
N ILE A 23 6.36 -10.16 6.92
CA ILE A 23 6.03 -8.99 6.12
C ILE A 23 4.66 -8.46 6.50
N ASP A 24 4.44 -7.16 6.33
CA ASP A 24 3.17 -6.48 6.59
C ASP A 24 2.60 -5.93 5.28
N PRO A 25 2.11 -6.80 4.36
CA PRO A 25 1.56 -6.36 3.07
C PRO A 25 0.32 -5.49 3.24
N LEU A 26 0.11 -4.57 2.30
CA LEU A 26 -1.17 -3.86 2.15
C LEU A 26 -2.26 -4.87 1.75
N VAL A 27 -3.23 -5.07 2.64
CA VAL A 27 -4.35 -6.00 2.43
C VAL A 27 -5.66 -5.32 2.10
N GLY A 28 -5.76 -3.99 2.22
CA GLY A 28 -6.95 -3.25 1.79
C GLY A 28 -6.91 -1.78 2.15
N ILE A 29 -7.91 -1.04 1.69
CA ILE A 29 -8.09 0.39 1.99
C ILE A 29 -9.55 0.60 2.42
N LEU A 30 -9.76 1.28 3.55
CA LEU A 30 -11.07 1.58 4.13
C LEU A 30 -11.26 3.10 4.28
N THR A 31 -12.50 3.57 4.33
CA THR A 31 -12.83 5.00 4.50
C THR A 31 -13.14 5.37 5.96
N ASP A 32 -13.23 4.39 6.86
CA ASP A 32 -13.65 4.57 8.25
C ASP A 32 -12.78 3.73 9.22
N GLU A 33 -12.27 4.39 10.26
CA GLU A 33 -11.53 3.76 11.35
C GLU A 33 -12.35 2.68 12.06
N ALA A 34 -13.66 2.87 12.21
CA ALA A 34 -14.54 1.90 12.86
C ALA A 34 -14.58 0.57 12.09
N GLU A 35 -14.44 0.60 10.76
CA GLU A 35 -14.32 -0.61 9.95
C GLU A 35 -12.98 -1.29 10.17
N CYS A 36 -11.88 -0.55 10.30
CA CYS A 36 -10.56 -1.09 10.63
C CYS A 36 -10.61 -1.91 11.93
N LEU A 37 -11.19 -1.32 12.98
CA LEU A 37 -11.41 -1.97 14.28
C LEU A 37 -12.31 -3.20 14.17
N ARG A 38 -13.35 -3.15 13.34
CA ARG A 38 -14.23 -4.30 13.08
C ARG A 38 -13.44 -5.45 12.45
N VAL A 39 -12.64 -5.19 11.42
CA VAL A 39 -11.82 -6.22 10.76
C VAL A 39 -10.83 -6.84 11.75
N GLN A 40 -10.13 -6.04 12.55
CA GLN A 40 -9.21 -6.54 13.58
C GLN A 40 -9.89 -7.51 14.56
N LYS A 41 -11.15 -7.22 14.93
CA LYS A 41 -11.93 -8.08 15.83
C LYS A 41 -12.46 -9.35 15.15
N GLU A 42 -12.89 -9.25 13.90
CA GLU A 42 -13.47 -10.36 13.13
C GLU A 42 -12.42 -11.33 12.57
N ARG A 43 -11.16 -10.88 12.49
CA ARG A 43 -10.03 -11.62 11.92
C ARG A 43 -8.88 -11.80 12.91
N PRO A 44 -9.12 -12.43 14.09
CA PRO A 44 -8.09 -12.61 15.11
C PRO A 44 -6.92 -13.51 14.67
N GLU A 45 -7.08 -14.25 13.56
CA GLU A 45 -6.03 -15.05 12.95
C GLU A 45 -4.92 -14.21 12.28
N TYR A 46 -5.17 -12.92 12.03
CA TYR A 46 -4.19 -11.98 11.47
C TYR A 46 -3.82 -10.90 12.50
N LYS A 47 -2.54 -10.53 12.55
CA LYS A 47 -2.10 -9.34 13.28
C LYS A 47 -2.28 -8.13 12.37
N ILE A 48 -3.42 -7.47 12.51
CA ILE A 48 -3.81 -6.32 11.69
C ILE A 48 -3.30 -5.02 12.31
N SER A 49 -2.76 -4.15 11.45
CA SER A 49 -2.41 -2.76 11.71
C SER A 49 -3.01 -1.86 10.62
N TRP A 50 -3.12 -0.56 10.88
CA TRP A 50 -3.55 0.41 9.88
C TRP A 50 -2.90 1.76 10.08
N GLU A 51 -2.82 2.53 8.99
CA GLU A 51 -2.36 3.92 9.01
C GLU A 51 -3.28 4.81 8.17
N GLU A 52 -3.28 6.10 8.49
CA GLU A 52 -4.05 7.13 7.77
C GLU A 52 -3.23 7.68 6.59
N ARG A 53 -3.88 7.80 5.43
CA ARG A 53 -3.31 8.46 4.26
C ARG A 53 -4.32 9.38 3.59
N GLU A 54 -3.81 10.49 3.08
CA GLU A 54 -4.57 11.36 2.19
C GLU A 54 -4.61 10.76 0.78
N VAL A 55 -5.76 10.85 0.12
CA VAL A 55 -5.92 10.47 -1.29
C VAL A 55 -5.65 11.68 -2.17
N GLU A 56 -4.64 11.54 -3.03
CA GLU A 56 -4.29 12.53 -4.04
C GLU A 56 -5.25 12.45 -5.24
N ASP A 57 -5.44 13.60 -5.90
CA ASP A 57 -6.20 13.74 -7.15
C ASP A 57 -7.69 13.35 -7.11
N ALA A 58 -8.30 13.33 -5.92
CA ALA A 58 -9.74 13.11 -5.76
C ALA A 58 -10.60 14.30 -6.26
N GLY A 59 -10.03 15.51 -6.35
CA GLY A 59 -10.76 16.68 -6.84
C GLY A 59 -11.96 17.06 -5.94
N GLU A 60 -13.18 16.94 -6.46
CA GLU A 60 -14.45 17.10 -5.72
C GLU A 60 -15.11 15.75 -5.40
N HIS A 61 -14.51 14.63 -5.81
CA HIS A 61 -15.04 13.29 -5.56
C HIS A 61 -14.77 12.88 -4.12
N THR A 62 -15.82 12.39 -3.44
CA THR A 62 -15.70 11.76 -2.13
C THR A 62 -15.42 10.28 -2.33
N ILE A 63 -14.32 9.77 -1.80
CA ILE A 63 -13.95 8.36 -1.81
C ILE A 63 -14.96 7.56 -1.00
N GLU A 64 -15.57 6.57 -1.65
CA GLU A 64 -16.59 5.69 -1.10
C GLU A 64 -16.22 4.21 -1.29
N PRO A 65 -16.79 3.30 -0.49
CA PRO A 65 -16.64 1.86 -0.72
C PRO A 65 -17.05 1.46 -2.14
N GLY A 66 -16.17 0.72 -2.82
CA GLY A 66 -16.33 0.31 -4.21
C GLY A 66 -15.54 1.17 -5.21
N ASP A 67 -15.05 2.35 -4.80
CA ASP A 67 -14.14 3.14 -5.62
C ASP A 67 -12.81 2.42 -5.84
N THR A 68 -12.17 2.72 -6.96
CA THR A 68 -10.82 2.23 -7.27
C THR A 68 -9.82 3.32 -6.95
N VAL A 69 -8.80 2.95 -6.19
CA VAL A 69 -7.65 3.79 -5.85
C VAL A 69 -6.36 3.04 -6.21
N TYR A 70 -5.28 3.79 -6.35
CA TYR A 70 -3.99 3.30 -6.80
C TYR A 70 -2.97 3.59 -5.69
N ALA A 71 -2.51 2.53 -5.02
CA ALA A 71 -1.48 2.62 -3.99
C ALA A 71 -0.10 2.52 -4.64
N TYR A 72 0.72 3.56 -4.46
CA TYR A 72 2.08 3.60 -4.97
C TYR A 72 3.06 3.06 -3.93
N HIS A 73 3.79 2.02 -4.31
CA HIS A 73 4.84 1.41 -3.50
C HIS A 73 6.20 1.89 -3.98
N TYR A 74 6.95 2.52 -3.08
CA TYR A 74 8.31 2.93 -3.37
C TYR A 74 9.25 1.74 -3.23
N MET A 75 9.79 1.25 -4.35
CA MET A 75 10.51 -0.03 -4.38
C MET A 75 12.02 0.11 -4.27
N ALA A 76 12.58 1.32 -4.35
CA ALA A 76 14.03 1.44 -4.49
C ALA A 76 14.62 2.71 -3.85
N THR A 77 15.52 2.57 -2.88
CA THR A 77 16.24 3.71 -2.32
C THR A 77 17.58 3.95 -3.04
N TYR A 78 18.07 5.20 -3.01
CA TYR A 78 19.38 5.55 -3.52
C TYR A 78 20.40 5.55 -2.38
N ARG A 79 21.49 4.80 -2.54
CA ARG A 79 22.63 4.87 -1.62
C ARG A 79 23.86 5.46 -2.31
N PRO A 80 24.61 6.35 -1.64
CA PRO A 80 25.91 6.77 -2.13
C PRO A 80 26.88 5.58 -2.18
N THR A 81 27.59 5.45 -3.29
CA THR A 81 28.69 4.48 -3.43
C THR A 81 30.02 5.09 -2.99
N PRO A 82 31.01 4.28 -2.58
CA PRO A 82 32.34 4.76 -2.22
C PRO A 82 33.04 5.60 -3.31
N ASP A 83 32.67 5.37 -4.57
CA ASP A 83 33.23 6.03 -5.74
C ASP A 83 32.52 7.34 -6.11
N GLY A 84 31.54 7.77 -5.30
CA GLY A 84 30.79 9.01 -5.51
C GLY A 84 29.63 8.92 -6.51
N GLY A 85 29.31 7.73 -7.00
CA GLY A 85 28.08 7.45 -7.77
C GLY A 85 26.91 7.06 -6.87
N GLU A 86 25.72 6.90 -7.46
CA GLU A 86 24.51 6.43 -6.77
C GLU A 86 24.22 4.98 -7.16
N ALA A 87 23.92 4.13 -6.17
CA ALA A 87 23.42 2.78 -6.40
C ALA A 87 21.95 2.69 -5.98
N ILE A 88 21.15 2.02 -6.80
CA ILE A 88 19.75 1.71 -6.51
C ILE A 88 19.71 0.44 -5.66
N GLU A 89 19.06 0.51 -4.50
CA GLU A 89 18.85 -0.61 -3.58
C GLU A 89 17.35 -0.90 -3.51
N LEU A 90 16.96 -2.10 -3.95
CA LEU A 90 15.56 -2.53 -3.93
C LEU A 90 15.14 -2.85 -2.48
N LEU A 91 13.99 -2.32 -2.07
CA LEU A 91 13.40 -2.55 -0.76
C LEU A 91 12.59 -3.85 -0.78
N SER A 92 12.89 -4.75 0.15
CA SER A 92 12.15 -6.01 0.35
C SER A 92 10.78 -5.80 1.00
N ASP A 93 10.60 -4.65 1.66
CA ASP A 93 9.35 -4.20 2.29
C ASP A 93 9.01 -2.81 1.73
N ALA A 94 8.45 -2.80 0.52
CA ALA A 94 8.14 -1.57 -0.20
C ALA A 94 6.92 -0.89 0.44
N ALA A 95 7.19 0.13 1.27
CA ALA A 95 6.16 0.93 1.92
C ALA A 95 5.27 1.62 0.88
N VAL A 96 3.98 1.70 1.20
CA VAL A 96 3.05 2.54 0.45
C VAL A 96 3.40 4.00 0.75
N GLU A 97 3.80 4.73 -0.28
CA GLU A 97 4.20 6.14 -0.15
C GLU A 97 2.99 7.06 -0.34
N ASP A 98 2.22 6.83 -1.42
CA ASP A 98 1.13 7.70 -1.85
C ASP A 98 -0.11 6.88 -2.29
N ILE A 99 -1.30 7.47 -2.13
CA ILE A 99 -2.57 6.93 -2.67
C ILE A 99 -3.15 7.91 -3.66
N TYR A 100 -3.49 7.42 -4.85
CA TYR A 100 -4.08 8.22 -5.92
C TYR A 100 -5.48 7.75 -6.27
N PHE A 101 -6.37 8.70 -6.57
CA PHE A 101 -7.66 8.38 -7.20
C PHE A 101 -7.55 8.22 -8.72
N GLN A 102 -6.66 8.97 -9.37
CA GLN A 102 -6.49 8.94 -10.83
C GLN A 102 -5.25 8.16 -11.26
N GLU A 103 -5.44 7.14 -12.11
CA GLU A 103 -4.37 6.28 -12.63
C GLU A 103 -3.27 7.05 -13.35
N GLU A 104 -3.64 8.05 -14.18
CA GLU A 104 -2.69 8.76 -15.03
C GLU A 104 -1.61 9.50 -14.21
N ASN A 105 -1.97 10.02 -13.04
CA ASN A 105 -1.03 10.69 -12.16
C ASN A 105 -0.24 9.70 -11.30
N ALA A 106 -0.91 8.66 -10.81
CA ALA A 106 -0.25 7.54 -10.14
C ALA A 106 0.88 6.97 -11.03
N ARG A 107 0.62 6.79 -12.32
CA ARG A 107 1.59 6.26 -13.29
C ARG A 107 2.80 7.15 -13.51
N LYS A 108 2.72 8.47 -13.25
CA LYS A 108 3.89 9.36 -13.36
C LYS A 108 4.95 9.08 -12.29
N LYS A 109 4.58 8.40 -11.20
CA LYS A 109 5.49 8.00 -10.12
C LYS A 109 6.20 6.65 -10.36
N LEU A 110 5.78 5.89 -11.38
CA LEU A 110 6.28 4.52 -11.65
C LEU A 110 7.76 4.41 -12.08
N GLU A 111 8.53 5.50 -12.16
CA GLU A 111 9.94 5.40 -12.55
C GLU A 111 10.77 4.54 -11.59
N VAL A 112 10.35 4.43 -10.31
CA VAL A 112 11.10 3.71 -9.24
C VAL A 112 10.21 2.89 -8.29
N GLY A 113 9.01 2.53 -8.72
CA GLY A 113 8.03 1.84 -7.86
C GLY A 113 7.00 1.02 -8.62
N ASP A 114 6.02 0.52 -7.88
CA ASP A 114 4.88 -0.25 -8.41
C ASP A 114 3.56 0.40 -8.00
N LEU A 115 2.49 0.10 -8.76
CA LEU A 115 1.14 0.52 -8.45
C LEU A 115 0.26 -0.68 -8.18
N GLN A 116 -0.27 -0.73 -6.96
CA GLN A 116 -1.30 -1.68 -6.59
C GLN A 116 -2.69 -1.06 -6.82
N VAL A 117 -3.50 -1.72 -7.64
CA VAL A 117 -4.90 -1.33 -7.88
C VAL A 117 -5.77 -1.94 -6.78
N VAL A 118 -6.37 -1.08 -5.96
CA VAL A 118 -7.15 -1.45 -4.79
C VAL A 118 -8.56 -0.91 -4.93
N LYS A 119 -9.55 -1.77 -4.64
CA LYS A 119 -10.93 -1.33 -4.50
C LYS A 119 -11.21 -1.05 -3.03
N VAL A 120 -11.68 0.15 -2.73
CA VAL A 120 -11.99 0.58 -1.36
C VAL A 120 -13.06 -0.33 -0.77
N GLY A 121 -12.83 -0.83 0.44
CA GLY A 121 -13.70 -1.79 1.12
C GLY A 121 -13.44 -3.27 0.79
N GLU A 122 -12.60 -3.58 -0.20
CA GLU A 122 -12.19 -4.97 -0.48
C GLU A 122 -10.90 -5.35 0.27
N LEU A 123 -10.89 -6.56 0.86
CA LEU A 123 -9.76 -7.08 1.64
C LEU A 123 -9.14 -8.31 0.95
N ARG A 124 -7.81 -8.30 0.80
CA ARG A 124 -6.99 -9.38 0.23
C ARG A 124 -6.12 -10.04 1.30
N LEU A 125 -6.76 -10.79 2.19
CA LEU A 125 -6.08 -11.46 3.34
C LEU A 125 -5.44 -12.81 3.00
N LYS A 126 -5.66 -13.37 1.80
CA LYS A 126 -5.27 -14.75 1.44
C LYS A 126 -3.97 -14.84 0.63
N GLY A 127 -2.96 -14.06 0.96
CA GLY A 127 -1.70 -14.10 0.23
C GLY A 127 -1.84 -13.86 -1.27
N ASP A 128 -2.89 -13.13 -1.68
CA ASP A 128 -2.97 -12.48 -3.00
C ASP A 128 -2.08 -11.24 -2.93
N PHE A 129 -0.79 -11.49 -2.71
CA PHE A 129 0.24 -10.47 -2.78
C PHE A 129 0.37 -10.05 -4.24
N GLN A 130 0.57 -8.76 -4.48
CA GLN A 130 1.23 -8.37 -5.71
C GLN A 130 2.69 -8.85 -5.56
N ILE A 131 2.98 -10.04 -6.08
CA ILE A 131 4.36 -10.52 -6.20
C ILE A 131 4.97 -9.68 -7.30
N ILE A 132 5.74 -8.68 -6.91
CA ILE A 132 6.51 -7.88 -7.87
C ILE A 132 7.78 -8.68 -8.16
N GLU A 133 7.77 -9.42 -9.26
CA GLU A 133 8.95 -10.14 -9.73
C GLU A 133 10.03 -9.11 -10.13
N CYS A 134 11.13 -9.09 -9.40
CA CYS A 134 12.33 -8.28 -9.69
C CYS A 134 13.15 -8.86 -10.86
#